data_AF-A0A923PS10-F1
#
_entry.id   AF-A0A923PS10-F1
#
_cell.length_a   1.000
_cell.length_b   1.000
_cell.length_c   1.000
_cell.angle_alpha   90.00
_cell.angle_beta   90.00
_cell.angle_gamma   90.00
#
_symmetry.space_group_name_H-M   'P 1'
#
loop_
_entity.id
_entity.type
_entity.pdbx_description
1 polymer ?
#
loop_
_entity_poly.entity_id
_entity_poly.type
_entity_poly.pdbx_seq_one_letter_code
_entity_poly.pdbx_strand_id
1 'polypeptide(L)' 'MIPENVVRIGHEPVRLQVLTSITGVTFAEAYLRRIDVEVNGLVVPFIALVDLIKNKTSTGRGKDRVDAEALQKPTNPP' A
#
# COMPACT_ATOMS: atom_id res chain seq x y z
N MET A 1 -3.68 19.51 3.29
CA MET A 1 -4.36 18.29 2.81
C MET A 1 -5.16 17.72 3.97
N ILE A 2 -6.42 17.34 3.78
CA ILE A 2 -7.25 16.80 4.88
C ILE A 2 -6.79 15.35 5.14
N PRO A 3 -6.34 15.01 6.37
CA PRO A 3 -6.02 13.63 6.73
C PRO A 3 -7.25 12.73 6.56
N GLU A 4 -7.04 11.46 6.23
CA GLU A 4 -8.07 10.42 6.18
C GLU A 4 -9.13 10.56 5.08
N ASN A 5 -8.88 11.42 4.09
CA ASN A 5 -9.78 11.56 2.94
C ASN A 5 -9.52 10.44 1.91
N VAL A 6 -10.61 9.91 1.35
CA VAL A 6 -10.58 8.91 0.28
C VAL A 6 -11.34 9.45 -0.91
N VAL A 7 -10.61 9.78 -1.97
CA VAL A 7 -11.20 10.17 -3.25
C VAL A 7 -11.44 8.91 -4.07
N ARG A 8 -12.67 8.73 -4.54
CA ARG A 8 -13.05 7.61 -5.41
C ARG A 8 -13.34 8.12 -6.80
N ILE A 9 -12.75 7.48 -7.80
CA ILE A 9 -12.88 7.86 -9.20
C ILE A 9 -13.35 6.64 -9.99
N GLY A 10 -14.33 6.85 -10.87
CA GLY A 10 -14.88 5.80 -11.73
C GLY A 10 -15.86 4.86 -11.01
N HIS A 11 -16.15 3.74 -11.68
CA HIS A 11 -17.08 2.70 -11.27
C HIS A 11 -16.52 1.33 -11.67
N GLU A 12 -17.08 0.25 -11.14
CA GLU A 12 -16.64 -1.10 -11.49
C GLU A 12 -16.75 -1.38 -13.00
N PRO A 13 -15.80 -2.14 -13.60
CA PRO A 13 -14.62 -2.76 -12.97
C PRO A 13 -13.42 -1.79 -12.79
N VAL A 14 -13.47 -0.58 -13.37
CA VAL A 14 -12.37 0.38 -13.37
C VAL A 14 -12.58 1.46 -12.30
N ARG A 15 -12.44 1.05 -11.03
CA ARG A 15 -12.58 1.93 -9.87
C ARG A 15 -11.21 2.23 -9.27
N LEU A 16 -10.90 3.52 -9.10
CA LEU A 16 -9.68 3.99 -8.42
C LEU A 16 -10.02 4.59 -7.06
N GLN A 17 -9.16 4.33 -6.07
CA GLN A 17 -9.22 4.96 -4.75
C GLN A 17 -7.89 5.64 -4.47
N VAL A 18 -7.95 6.94 -4.18
CA VAL A 18 -6.79 7.73 -3.78
C VAL A 18 -6.96 8.08 -2.31
N LEU A 19 -6.06 7.56 -1.48
CA LEU A 19 -6.00 7.86 -0.06
C LEU A 19 -5.03 9.03 0.14
N THR A 20 -5.46 10.08 0.85
CA THR A 20 -4.60 11.25 1.12
C THR A 20 -3.62 11.02 2.26
N SER A 21 -3.82 9.96 3.05
CA SER A 21 -2.92 9.52 4.11
C SER A 21 -3.16 8.04 4.43
N ILE A 22 -2.13 7.40 4.97
CA ILE A 22 -2.19 6.03 5.49
C ILE A 22 -1.63 6.01 6.92
N THR A 23 -2.04 5.04 7.72
CA THR A 23 -1.59 4.91 9.12
C THR A 23 -0.22 4.21 9.22
N GLY A 24 0.52 4.45 10.29
CA GLY A 24 1.77 3.73 10.57
C GLY A 24 3.01 4.20 9.78
N VAL A 25 2.85 4.93 8.68
CA VAL A 25 3.97 5.47 7.88
C VAL A 25 3.60 6.80 7.22
N THR A 26 4.56 7.72 7.14
CA THR A 26 4.36 8.98 6.41
C THR A 26 4.65 8.81 4.93
N PHE A 27 4.03 9.63 4.07
CA PHE A 27 4.28 9.58 2.62
C PHE A 27 5.76 9.83 2.30
N ALA A 28 6.40 10.80 2.95
CA ALA A 28 7.80 11.13 2.69
C ALA A 28 8.74 9.93 2.96
N GLU A 29 8.55 9.22 4.08
CA GLU A 29 9.32 8.03 4.42
C GLU A 29 9.06 6.87 3.45
N ALA A 30 7.79 6.60 3.16
CA ALA A 30 7.40 5.52 2.24
C ALA A 30 7.88 5.80 0.81
N TYR A 31 7.83 7.05 0.37
CA TYR A 31 8.26 7.45 -0.96
C TYR A 31 9.79 7.38 -1.12
N LEU A 32 10.54 7.64 -0.05
CA LEU A 32 12.00 7.48 -0.05
C LEU A 32 12.40 6.00 -0.19
N ARG A 33 11.66 5.09 0.44
CA ARG A 33 11.92 3.64 0.42
C ARG A 33 11.22 2.88 -0.71
N ARG A 34 10.45 3.57 -1.55
CA ARG A 34 9.65 2.95 -2.62
C ARG A 34 10.49 2.03 -3.50
N ILE A 35 9.82 1.05 -4.08
CA ILE A 35 10.39 0.14 -5.07
C ILE A 35 9.79 0.50 -6.42
N ASP A 36 10.65 0.80 -7.39
CA ASP A 36 10.22 1.06 -8.76
C ASP A 36 10.05 -0.28 -9.49
N VAL A 37 8.85 -0.54 -10.00
CA VAL A 37 8.46 -1.81 -10.66
C VAL A 37 8.03 -1.52 -12.09
N GLU A 38 8.53 -2.29 -13.05
CA GLU A 38 8.10 -2.18 -14.44
C GLU A 38 6.79 -2.95 -14.66
N VAL A 39 5.76 -2.23 -15.11
CA VAL A 39 4.45 -2.79 -15.46
C VAL A 39 4.06 -2.28 -16.84
N ASN A 40 3.97 -3.18 -17.82
CA ASN A 40 3.62 -2.84 -19.21
C ASN A 40 4.51 -1.71 -19.80
N GLY A 41 5.81 -1.72 -19.51
CA GLY A 41 6.77 -0.70 -19.96
C GLY A 41 6.71 0.63 -19.22
N LEU A 42 5.90 0.73 -18.16
CA LEU A 42 5.86 1.90 -17.27
C LEU A 42 6.57 1.57 -15.96
N VAL A 43 7.46 2.47 -15.52
CA VAL A 43 8.07 2.39 -14.19
C VAL A 43 7.09 2.99 -13.18
N VAL A 44 6.55 2.13 -12.32
CA VAL A 44 5.54 2.49 -11.32
C VAL A 44 6.14 2.38 -9.92
N PRO A 45 6.04 3.44 -9.08
CA PRO A 45 6.51 3.38 -7.71
C PRO A 45 5.53 2.59 -6.82
N PHE A 46 6.02 1.53 -6.19
CA PHE A 46 5.31 0.73 -5.19
C PHE A 46 5.85 1.02 -3.78
N ILE A 47 4.97 0.96 -2.78
CA ILE A 47 5.38 1.01 -1.38
C ILE A 47 6.25 -0.21 -1.04
N ALA A 48 7.33 0.02 -0.29
CA ALA A 48 8.19 -1.07 0.16
C ALA A 48 7.43 -2.07 1.03
N LEU A 49 7.83 -3.34 0.98
CA LEU A 49 7.20 -4.40 1.78
C LEU A 49 7.19 -4.08 3.28
N VAL A 50 8.29 -3.54 3.80
CA VAL A 50 8.40 -3.15 5.22
C VAL A 50 7.38 -2.08 5.61
N ASP A 51 7.17 -1.10 4.74
CA ASP A 51 6.24 0.00 4.98
C ASP A 51 4.79 -0.44 4.79
N LEU A 52 4.54 -1.35 3.85
CA LEU A 52 3.23 -1.97 3.65
C LEU A 52 2.83 -2.81 4.87
N ILE A 53 3.74 -3.64 5.38
CA ILE A 53 3.50 -4.43 6.60
C ILE A 53 3.23 -3.49 7.77
N LYS A 54 4.07 -2.45 7.96
CA LYS A 54 3.89 -1.46 9.03
C LYS A 54 2.53 -0.74 8.93
N ASN A 55 2.12 -0.37 7.72
CA ASN A 55 0.82 0.22 7.50
C ASN A 55 -0.30 -0.76 7.90
N LYS A 56 -0.28 -1.99 7.38
CA LYS A 56 -1.31 -3.00 7.67
C LYS A 56 -1.40 -3.35 9.14
N THR A 57 -0.29 -3.54 9.84
CA THR A 57 -0.29 -3.83 11.29
C THR A 57 -0.77 -2.65 12.13
N SER A 58 -0.61 -1.42 11.63
CA SER A 58 -1.09 -0.21 12.30
C SER A 58 -2.60 0.04 12.11
N THR A 59 -3.25 -0.73 11.24
CA THR A 59 -4.70 -0.65 11.07
C THR A 59 -5.40 -1.65 11.99
N GLY A 60 -6.41 -1.21 12.75
CA GLY A 60 -7.18 -2.08 13.65
C GLY A 60 -8.13 -3.07 12.94
N ARG A 61 -7.98 -3.27 11.62
CA ARG A 61 -8.88 -4.12 10.82
C ARG A 61 -8.38 -5.56 10.85
N GLY A 62 -9.23 -6.50 11.27
CA GLY A 62 -8.86 -7.91 11.39
C GLY A 62 -8.28 -8.53 10.10
N LYS A 63 -8.76 -8.09 8.93
CA LYS A 63 -8.25 -8.53 7.61
C LYS A 63 -6.82 -8.05 7.35
N ASP A 64 -6.50 -6.81 7.70
CA ASP A 64 -5.17 -6.25 7.46
C ASP A 64 -4.09 -6.93 8.31
N ARG A 65 -4.44 -7.41 9.52
CA ARG A 65 -3.54 -8.24 10.33
C ARG A 65 -3.19 -9.57 9.65
N VAL A 66 -4.19 -10.26 9.11
CA VAL A 66 -3.98 -11.53 8.39
C VAL A 66 -3.12 -11.30 7.14
N ASP A 67 -3.37 -10.22 6.40
CA ASP A 67 -2.56 -9.86 5.24
C ASP A 67 -1.10 -9.56 5.63
N ALA A 68 -0.88 -8.83 6.73
CA ALA A 68 0.46 -8.54 7.23
C ALA A 68 1.21 -9.83 7.62
N GLU A 69 0.55 -10.77 8.29
CA GLU A 69 1.11 -12.07 8.64
C GLU A 69 1.46 -12.90 7.39
N ALA A 70 0.64 -12.84 6.34
CA ALA A 70 0.92 -13.51 5.07
C ALA A 70 2.14 -12.90 4.36
N LEU A 71 2.26 -11.57 4.35
CA LEU A 71 3.38 -10.84 3.74
C LEU A 71 4.72 -11.04 4.46
N GLN A 72 4.71 -11.41 5.74
CA GLN A 72 5.91 -11.75 6.50
C GLN A 72 6.45 -13.15 6.23
N LYS A 73 5.62 -14.03 5.65
CA LYS A 73 6.10 -15.36 5.21
C LYS A 73 6.92 -15.16 3.93
N PRO A 74 8.12 -15.74 3.82
CA PRO A 74 8.87 -15.70 2.58
C PRO A 74 8.00 -16.36 1.51
N THR A 75 7.55 -15.56 0.55
CA THR A 75 6.93 -16.09 -0.66
C THR A 75 8.09 -16.61 -1.49
N ASN A 76 8.43 -17.88 -1.32
CA ASN A 76 9.33 -18.55 -2.24
C ASN A 76 8.54 -18.66 -3.56
N PRO A 77 8.97 -18.05 -4.67
CA PRO A 77 8.36 -18.37 -5.95
C PRO A 77 8.61 -19.87 -6.24
N PRO A 78 7.63 -20.61 -6.77
CA PRO A 78 7.91 -21.91 -7.37
C PRO A 78 8.84 -21.78 -8.57
#